data_AF-A0A286M2Z1-F1
#
_entry.id   AF-A0A286M2Z1-F1
#
_cell.length_a   1.000
_cell.length_b   1.000
_cell.length_c   1.000
_cell.angle_alpha   90.00
_cell.angle_beta   90.00
_cell.angle_gamma   90.00
#
_symmetry.space_group_name_H-M   'P 1'
#
loop_
_entity.id
_entity.type
_entity.pdbx_description
1 polymer ?
#
loop_
_entity_poly.entity_id
_entity_poly.type
_entity_poly.pdbx_seq_one_letter_code
_entity_poly.pdbx_strand_id
1 'polypeptide(L)'
;MSEFLSSVPQIDVPGAPRFSRKLADKILSAFHQACDQNELDVADRLLKVLEMMMSRRVSRMDVTRRRSIEALVAAHERLWHLRHPGGKSF
;
A
#
# COMPACT_ATOMS: atom_id res chain seq x y z
N MET A 1 -42.14 -20.00 -9.54
CA MET A 1 -41.77 -19.91 -8.11
C MET A 1 -40.81 -21.04 -7.81
N SER A 2 -39.51 -20.78 -7.92
CA SER A 2 -38.45 -21.67 -7.46
C SER A 2 -37.22 -20.81 -7.24
N GLU A 3 -37.06 -20.47 -5.98
CA GLU A 3 -36.13 -19.56 -5.36
C GLU A 3 -34.66 -19.99 -5.49
N PHE A 4 -33.79 -18.98 -5.50
CA PHE A 4 -32.47 -18.97 -4.87
C PHE A 4 -31.50 -20.12 -5.20
N LEU A 5 -30.74 -19.96 -6.31
CA LEU A 5 -29.36 -20.43 -6.33
C LEU A 5 -28.46 -19.33 -5.78
N SER A 6 -28.38 -19.38 -4.46
CA SER A 6 -27.42 -18.74 -3.58
C SER A 6 -25.97 -18.93 -4.07
N SER A 7 -25.28 -17.80 -4.14
CA SER A 7 -23.96 -17.60 -3.53
C SER A 7 -22.86 -18.62 -3.90
N VAL A 8 -22.09 -18.28 -4.93
CA VAL A 8 -20.77 -18.89 -5.16
C VAL A 8 -19.90 -18.55 -3.93
N PRO A 9 -19.39 -19.56 -3.19
CA PRO A 9 -18.45 -19.29 -2.11
C PRO A 9 -17.14 -18.84 -2.74
N GLN A 10 -16.72 -17.62 -2.40
CA GLN A 10 -15.38 -17.15 -2.70
C GLN A 10 -14.39 -18.09 -2.00
N ILE A 11 -13.71 -18.93 -2.79
CA ILE A 11 -12.69 -19.85 -2.30
C ILE A 11 -11.50 -18.99 -1.85
N ASP A 12 -11.40 -18.78 -0.55
CA ASP A 12 -10.31 -18.02 0.04
C ASP A 12 -9.06 -18.92 0.09
N VAL A 13 -8.15 -18.75 -0.87
CA VAL A 13 -6.91 -19.53 -0.97
C VAL A 13 -6.02 -19.28 0.28
N PRO A 14 -5.73 -20.29 1.12
CA PRO A 14 -4.87 -20.15 2.28
C PRO A 14 -3.44 -20.55 1.90
N GLY A 15 -2.58 -19.58 1.59
CA GLY A 15 -1.23 -19.95 1.12
C GLY A 15 -0.16 -18.86 0.96
N ALA A 16 -0.32 -17.66 1.52
CA ALA A 16 0.75 -16.66 1.58
C ALA A 16 0.61 -15.84 2.87
N PRO A 17 1.68 -15.26 3.46
CA PRO A 17 1.60 -14.51 4.71
C PRO A 17 0.83 -13.19 4.51
N ARG A 18 -0.52 -13.30 4.48
CA ARG A 18 -1.50 -12.21 4.28
C ARG A 18 -1.49 -11.22 5.45
N PHE A 19 -0.97 -11.61 6.60
CA PHE A 19 -0.85 -10.74 7.77
C PHE A 19 0.04 -9.52 7.52
N SER A 20 1.04 -9.69 6.66
CA SER A 20 2.05 -8.66 6.41
C SER A 20 1.59 -7.64 5.34
N ARG A 21 0.66 -8.05 4.45
CA ARG A 21 -0.10 -7.16 3.57
C ARG A 21 -1.10 -6.34 4.39
N LYS A 22 -1.87 -6.98 5.28
CA LYS A 22 -2.82 -6.28 6.15
C LYS A 22 -2.20 -5.11 6.93
N LEU A 23 -0.95 -5.23 7.38
CA LEU A 23 -0.28 -4.12 8.05
C LEU A 23 0.29 -3.08 7.08
N ALA A 24 0.93 -3.51 5.98
CA ALA A 24 1.42 -2.59 4.95
C ALA A 24 0.28 -1.77 4.31
N ASP A 25 -0.85 -2.42 4.01
CA ASP A 25 -2.06 -1.80 3.46
C ASP A 25 -2.65 -0.79 4.44
N LYS A 26 -2.67 -1.11 5.75
CA LYS A 26 -3.10 -0.18 6.80
C LYS A 26 -2.17 1.03 6.93
N ILE A 27 -0.86 0.81 6.85
CA ILE A 27 0.13 1.89 6.90
C ILE A 27 0.00 2.77 5.66
N LEU A 28 -0.21 2.19 4.48
CA LEU A 28 -0.42 2.94 3.24
C LEU A 28 -1.73 3.76 3.29
N SER A 29 -2.81 3.17 3.82
CA SER A 29 -4.06 3.91 4.05
C SER A 29 -3.88 5.07 5.03
N ALA A 30 -3.17 4.85 6.14
CA ALA A 30 -2.87 5.89 7.12
C ALA A 30 -1.96 6.98 6.53
N PHE A 31 -1.01 6.60 5.65
CA PHE A 31 -0.18 7.53 4.91
C PHE A 31 -1.03 8.45 4.03
N HIS A 32 -1.96 7.88 3.26
CA HIS A 32 -2.88 8.68 2.43
C HIS A 32 -3.72 9.63 3.28
N GLN A 33 -4.26 9.15 4.39
CA GLN A 33 -5.00 10.00 5.32
C GLN A 33 -4.14 11.15 5.88
N ALA A 34 -2.89 10.89 6.29
CA ALA A 34 -1.98 11.92 6.76
C ALA A 34 -1.65 12.95 5.66
N CYS A 35 -1.48 12.50 4.41
CA CYS A 35 -1.35 13.40 3.26
C CYS A 35 -2.59 14.28 3.07
N ASP A 36 -3.79 13.71 3.15
CA ASP A 36 -5.05 14.44 2.96
C ASP A 36 -5.30 15.45 4.08
N GLN A 37 -4.78 15.18 5.28
CA GLN A 37 -4.81 16.09 6.44
C GLN A 37 -3.63 17.08 6.47
N ASN A 38 -2.74 17.04 5.47
CA ASN A 38 -1.51 17.84 5.41
C ASN A 38 -0.55 17.62 6.61
N GLU A 39 -0.64 16.47 7.28
CA GLU A 39 0.27 16.05 8.35
C GLU A 39 1.52 15.37 7.76
N LEU A 40 2.37 16.18 7.12
CA LEU A 40 3.48 15.68 6.30
C LEU A 40 4.58 14.95 7.10
N ASP A 41 4.79 15.30 8.36
CA ASP A 41 5.75 14.62 9.23
C ASP A 41 5.27 13.22 9.63
N VAL A 42 3.96 13.06 9.82
CA VAL A 42 3.34 11.76 10.09
C VAL A 42 3.40 10.90 8.84
N ALA A 43 3.06 11.47 7.67
CA ALA A 43 3.16 10.79 6.39
C ALA A 43 4.59 10.28 6.11
N ASP A 44 5.61 11.10 6.35
CA ASP A 44 7.03 10.72 6.18
C ASP A 44 7.44 9.53 7.06
N ARG A 45 7.02 9.53 8.32
CA ARG A 45 7.30 8.43 9.26
C ARG A 45 6.60 7.15 8.83
N LEU A 46 5.33 7.23 8.43
CA LEU A 46 4.57 6.07 7.93
C LEU A 46 5.21 5.48 6.66
N LEU A 47 5.66 6.34 5.74
CA LEU A 47 6.31 5.91 4.50
C LEU A 47 7.65 5.19 4.77
N LYS A 48 8.47 5.70 5.70
CA LYS A 48 9.71 5.02 6.14
C LYS A 48 9.44 3.66 6.76
N VAL A 49 8.39 3.52 7.57
CA VAL A 49 7.99 2.23 8.14
C VAL A 49 7.55 1.27 7.03
N LEU A 50 6.78 1.76 6.05
CA LEU A 50 6.34 0.96 4.90
C LEU A 50 7.54 0.46 4.08
N GLU A 51 8.47 1.34 3.74
CA GLU A 51 9.71 1.01 3.04
C GLU A 51 10.52 -0.06 3.79
N MET A 52 10.72 0.15 5.10
CA MET A 52 11.40 -0.79 5.97
C MET A 52 10.73 -2.19 5.99
N MET A 53 9.40 -2.25 5.98
CA MET A 53 8.67 -3.52 5.93
C MET A 53 8.80 -4.24 4.59
N MET A 54 8.94 -3.48 3.50
CA MET A 54 9.01 -4.00 2.14
C MET A 54 10.43 -4.42 1.76
N SER A 55 11.45 -3.66 2.19
CA SER A 55 12.88 -3.97 1.98
C SER A 55 13.37 -5.21 2.71
N ARG A 56 12.77 -5.55 3.87
CA ARG A 56 13.10 -6.78 4.61
C ARG A 56 12.58 -8.07 3.96
N ARG A 57 11.65 -7.98 3.01
CA ARG A 57 11.07 -9.17 2.36
C ARG A 57 11.82 -9.49 1.08
N VAL A 58 12.67 -10.52 1.14
CA VAL A 58 13.17 -11.22 -0.07
C VAL A 58 12.00 -12.04 -0.65
N SER A 59 11.05 -11.36 -1.30
CA SER A 59 9.90 -12.02 -1.94
C SER A 59 10.37 -12.73 -3.21
N ARG A 60 10.28 -14.06 -3.23
CA ARG A 60 10.67 -14.95 -4.35
C ARG A 60 9.78 -14.81 -5.60
N MET A 61 8.73 -13.98 -5.53
CA MET A 61 7.79 -13.73 -6.63
C MET A 61 7.99 -12.32 -7.20
N ASP A 62 8.64 -12.26 -8.36
CA ASP A 62 9.04 -11.04 -9.07
C ASP A 62 7.87 -10.05 -9.28
N VAL A 63 6.71 -10.55 -9.70
CA VAL A 63 5.51 -9.72 -9.98
C VAL A 63 4.98 -9.00 -8.74
N THR A 64 4.99 -9.65 -7.56
CA THR A 64 4.53 -9.02 -6.32
C THR A 64 5.54 -7.97 -5.85
N ARG A 65 6.83 -8.22 -6.05
CA ARG A 65 7.90 -7.25 -5.76
C ARG A 65 7.76 -6.01 -6.64
N ARG A 66 7.50 -6.18 -7.94
CA ARG A 66 7.31 -5.06 -8.87
C ARG A 66 6.15 -4.14 -8.45
N ARG A 67 4.96 -4.70 -8.20
CA ARG A 67 3.80 -3.91 -7.72
C ARG A 67 4.08 -3.21 -6.39
N SER A 68 4.85 -3.87 -5.52
CA SER A 68 5.27 -3.31 -4.23
C SER A 68 6.19 -2.09 -4.43
N ILE A 69 7.12 -2.17 -5.36
CA ILE A 69 8.02 -1.05 -5.72
C ILE A 69 7.22 0.10 -6.34
N GLU A 70 6.31 -0.20 -7.29
CA GLU A 70 5.46 0.80 -7.92
C GLU A 70 4.60 1.56 -6.88
N ALA A 71 4.05 0.85 -5.89
CA ALA A 71 3.29 1.47 -4.80
C ALA A 71 4.16 2.40 -3.92
N LEU A 72 5.40 2.00 -3.62
CA LEU A 72 6.34 2.84 -2.86
C LEU A 72 6.73 4.10 -3.64
N VAL A 73 7.02 3.97 -4.93
CA VAL A 73 7.37 5.11 -5.80
C VAL A 73 6.21 6.10 -5.84
N ALA A 74 4.99 5.64 -6.10
CA ALA A 74 3.81 6.51 -6.12
C ALA A 74 3.57 7.23 -4.78
N ALA A 75 3.84 6.56 -3.65
CA ALA A 75 3.74 7.17 -2.32
C ALA A 75 4.82 8.26 -2.11
N HIS A 76 6.07 8.01 -2.51
CA HIS A 76 7.14 9.00 -2.46
C HIS A 76 6.82 10.24 -3.32
N GLU A 77 6.36 10.04 -4.55
CA GLU A 77 5.97 11.12 -5.45
C GLU A 77 4.85 11.96 -4.84
N ARG A 78 3.82 11.34 -4.26
CA ARG A 78 2.74 12.06 -3.59
C ARG A 78 3.27 12.96 -2.47
N LEU A 79 4.11 12.43 -1.58
CA LEU A 79 4.68 13.21 -0.48
C LEU A 79 5.58 14.34 -0.99
N TRP A 80 6.34 14.10 -2.04
CA TRP A 80 7.19 15.10 -2.67
C TRP A 80 6.37 16.28 -3.20
N HIS A 81 5.30 16.02 -3.95
CA HIS A 81 4.42 17.05 -4.50
C HIS A 81 3.77 17.89 -3.41
N LEU A 82 3.37 17.27 -2.29
CA LEU A 82 2.79 18.00 -1.15
C LEU A 82 3.80 18.89 -0.44
N ARG A 83 5.08 18.49 -0.36
CA ARG A 83 6.16 19.29 0.22
C ARG A 83 6.64 20.42 -0.69
N HIS A 84 6.47 20.27 -2.00
CA HIS A 84 6.96 21.23 -3.00
C HIS A 84 5.83 21.67 -3.94
N PRO A 85 4.83 22.42 -3.44
CA PRO A 85 3.77 22.97 -4.28
C PRO A 85 4.39 23.98 -5.27
N GLY A 86 4.64 23.53 -6.50
CA GLY A 86 5.32 24.31 -7.55
C GLY A 86 6.56 23.65 -8.16
N GLY A 87 7.02 22.52 -7.61
CA GLY A 87 8.08 21.71 -8.22
C GLY A 87 7.54 20.95 -9.43
N LYS A 88 8.12 21.16 -10.62
CA LYS A 88 7.81 20.34 -11.81
C LYS A 88 8.18 18.88 -11.50
N SER A 89 7.21 17.99 -11.63
CA SER A 89 7.45 16.55 -11.73
C SER A 89 8.35 16.32 -12.95
N PHE A 90 9.56 15.78 -12.74
CA PHE A 90 10.53 15.50 -13.81
C PHE A 90 10.30 14.12 -14.41
#